data_AF-A0A3A0BR47-F1
#
_entry.id   AF-A0A3A0BR47-F1
#
_cell.length_a   1.000
_cell.length_b   1.000
_cell.length_c   1.000
_cell.angle_alpha   90.00
_cell.angle_beta   90.00
_cell.angle_gamma   90.00
#
_symmetry.space_group_name_H-M   'P 1'
#
loop_
_entity.id
_entity.type
_entity.pdbx_description
1 polymer ?
#
loop_
_entity_poly.entity_id
_entity_poly.type
_entity_poly.pdbx_seq_one_letter_code
_entity_poly.pdbx_strand_id
1 'polypeptide(L)'
;METGGGAGHHAGHSAARSRSGFASGRPNGPGSRLSKLNIRLRRFCSCDAVPETPPPACGGAREVDMSNFAYDLNPVQHIVADAVGEPGKRTFFLQGRSGSQLISLVLEKQEVANLAISVLQLLEELEEKYPNLPPVNARKKALFAESPVEPFFRVGQLVIGYDEDDDKIWVIAKALIINESGRVVDPETDEVPSVRFVATREQMRALSDHALEVIAKGRPTCPLCGRPINREGHFCPRSDGQAMPIIF
;
A
#
# COMPACT_ATOMS: atom_id res chain seq x y z
N MET A 1 -14.52 29.40 -72.12
CA MET A 1 -13.40 29.87 -71.27
C MET A 1 -12.42 28.74 -71.17
N GLU A 2 -11.32 28.98 -71.87
CA GLU A 2 -9.96 28.43 -71.86
C GLU A 2 -9.55 27.22 -71.01
N THR A 3 -8.74 26.43 -71.69
CA THR A 3 -7.79 25.38 -71.32
C THR A 3 -6.60 25.88 -70.48
N GLY A 4 -5.95 24.98 -69.73
CA GLY A 4 -4.56 25.11 -69.23
C GLY A 4 -4.41 24.33 -67.92
N GLY A 5 -3.51 23.37 -67.72
CA GLY A 5 -2.16 23.20 -68.25
C GLY A 5 -1.17 23.34 -67.09
N GLY A 6 -0.37 22.32 -66.77
CA GLY A 6 0.67 22.46 -65.75
C GLY A 6 1.26 21.15 -65.21
N ALA A 7 2.09 20.50 -66.02
CA ALA A 7 3.02 19.47 -65.59
C ALA A 7 4.21 20.09 -64.83
N GLY A 8 4.79 19.34 -63.88
CA GLY A 8 6.03 19.69 -63.20
C GLY A 8 6.77 18.45 -62.70
N HIS A 9 7.58 17.87 -63.59
CA HIS A 9 8.62 16.91 -63.24
C HIS A 9 9.81 17.64 -62.61
N HIS A 10 10.42 17.08 -61.55
CA HIS A 10 11.86 17.20 -61.34
C HIS A 10 12.41 15.93 -60.68
N ALA A 11 13.14 15.15 -61.48
CA ALA A 11 14.11 14.17 -61.01
C ALA A 11 15.44 14.89 -60.68
N GLY A 12 16.10 14.46 -59.61
CA GLY A 12 17.42 14.92 -59.19
C GLY A 12 18.25 13.75 -58.67
N HIS A 13 19.30 13.42 -59.41
CA HIS A 13 20.16 12.26 -59.28
C HIS A 13 21.35 12.49 -58.31
N SER A 14 21.71 11.44 -57.57
CA SER A 14 23.06 10.83 -57.50
C SER A 14 24.17 11.36 -56.57
N ALA A 15 24.91 10.35 -56.07
CA ALA A 15 26.34 10.26 -55.75
C ALA A 15 26.85 10.91 -54.43
N ALA A 16 27.28 10.13 -53.43
CA ALA A 16 28.50 9.30 -53.31
C ALA A 16 29.72 10.04 -52.73
N ARG A 17 30.35 9.40 -51.72
CA ARG A 17 31.77 9.40 -51.26
C ARG A 17 31.80 9.41 -49.73
N SER A 18 32.14 8.33 -49.03
CA SER A 18 33.41 7.59 -48.92
C SER A 18 34.45 8.23 -47.99
N ARG A 19 35.06 7.36 -47.15
CA ARG A 19 36.40 7.41 -46.52
C ARG A 19 36.47 8.12 -45.16
N SER A 20 36.67 7.42 -44.04
CA SER A 20 37.82 6.61 -43.56
C SER A 20 38.81 7.43 -42.72
N GLY A 21 39.20 6.90 -41.55
CA GLY A 21 40.37 7.34 -40.78
C GLY A 21 40.17 7.11 -39.28
N PHE A 22 40.59 5.97 -38.74
CA PHE A 22 41.88 5.76 -38.01
C PHE A 22 41.88 6.42 -36.62
N ALA A 23 41.84 5.59 -35.55
CA ALA A 23 42.99 5.25 -34.67
C ALA A 23 43.30 6.42 -33.71
N SER A 24 43.61 6.29 -32.42
CA SER A 24 44.17 5.24 -31.57
C SER A 24 44.28 5.87 -30.17
N GLY A 25 44.20 5.12 -29.07
CA GLY A 25 44.67 5.64 -27.78
C GLY A 25 44.15 4.95 -26.53
N ARG A 26 44.83 3.89 -26.11
CA ARG A 26 45.06 3.58 -24.68
C ARG A 26 46.36 4.32 -24.27
N PRO A 27 46.58 4.75 -23.00
CA PRO A 27 46.81 3.81 -21.89
C PRO A 27 46.47 4.27 -20.44
N ASN A 28 46.40 3.24 -19.57
CA ASN A 28 46.85 3.14 -18.16
C ASN A 28 46.37 4.10 -17.05
N GLY A 29 45.94 3.48 -15.93
CA GLY A 29 46.49 3.78 -14.60
C GLY A 29 45.48 4.06 -13.47
N PRO A 30 45.83 3.84 -12.18
CA PRO A 30 45.02 3.04 -11.26
C PRO A 30 44.50 3.74 -9.99
N GLY A 31 43.55 3.09 -9.30
CA GLY A 31 43.53 3.00 -7.84
C GLY A 31 42.42 3.76 -7.08
N SER A 32 41.53 3.02 -6.40
CA SER A 32 40.87 3.50 -5.18
C SER A 32 40.57 2.35 -4.20
N ARG A 33 41.53 2.19 -3.28
CA ARG A 33 41.40 1.91 -1.83
C ARG A 33 40.30 0.94 -1.37
N LEU A 34 40.69 -0.31 -1.22
CA LEU A 34 40.20 -1.19 -0.15
C LEU A 34 40.92 -0.81 1.15
N SER A 35 40.16 -0.42 2.17
CA SER A 35 40.66 -0.26 3.54
C SER A 35 40.68 -1.62 4.24
N LYS A 36 41.89 -2.08 4.60
CA LYS A 36 42.12 -3.16 5.57
C LYS A 36 42.47 -2.54 6.92
N LEU A 37 41.92 -3.08 8.01
CA LEU A 37 42.64 -3.16 9.29
C LEU A 37 42.20 -4.40 10.12
N ASN A 38 42.93 -5.51 9.93
CA ASN A 38 43.67 -6.28 10.94
C ASN A 38 43.37 -5.97 12.44
N ILE A 39 43.19 -6.89 13.40
CA ILE A 39 44.02 -8.06 13.80
C ILE A 39 43.33 -8.73 15.01
N ARG A 40 43.30 -10.07 15.11
CA ARG A 40 44.00 -10.87 16.16
C ARG A 40 43.85 -12.37 15.97
N LEU A 41 44.97 -13.04 15.65
CA LEU A 41 45.16 -14.48 15.79
C LEU A 41 45.25 -14.88 17.27
N ARG A 42 44.62 -15.99 17.65
CA ARG A 42 45.16 -16.96 18.63
C ARG A 42 44.84 -18.40 18.24
N ARG A 43 45.88 -19.06 17.75
CA ARG A 43 46.43 -20.38 18.12
C ARG A 43 45.47 -21.58 18.28
N PHE A 44 45.66 -22.52 17.36
CA PHE A 44 45.25 -23.94 17.37
C PHE A 44 45.60 -24.69 18.66
N CYS A 45 44.73 -25.63 19.05
CA CYS A 45 45.12 -26.89 19.65
C CYS A 45 44.27 -28.03 19.05
N SER A 46 44.97 -29.04 18.52
CA SER A 46 44.50 -30.38 18.11
C SER A 46 43.98 -31.13 19.37
N CYS A 47 43.15 -32.18 19.37
CA CYS A 47 43.02 -33.37 18.53
C CYS A 47 41.69 -34.09 18.87
N ASP A 48 41.15 -34.81 17.88
CA ASP A 48 40.40 -36.09 17.96
C ASP A 48 39.30 -36.32 19.01
N ALA A 49 38.04 -36.39 18.55
CA ALA A 49 37.18 -37.56 18.65
C ALA A 49 35.78 -37.26 18.07
N VAL A 50 35.37 -37.99 17.04
CA VAL A 50 33.98 -38.06 16.54
C VAL A 50 33.28 -39.21 17.28
N PRO A 51 32.04 -39.00 17.75
CA PRO A 51 30.95 -39.79 17.17
C PRO A 51 29.75 -38.95 16.75
N GLU A 52 29.16 -39.41 15.65
CA GLU A 52 28.06 -38.84 14.89
C GLU A 52 26.73 -38.91 15.64
N THR A 53 26.02 -37.78 15.69
CA THR A 53 24.56 -37.74 15.54
C THR A 53 24.19 -36.45 14.79
N PRO A 54 23.33 -36.51 13.75
CA PRO A 54 23.01 -35.35 12.93
C PRO A 54 22.20 -34.31 13.73
N PRO A 55 22.47 -32.99 13.57
CA PRO A 55 21.57 -31.97 14.08
C PRO A 55 20.25 -32.03 13.31
N PRO A 56 19.09 -31.91 13.98
CA PRO A 56 17.84 -31.71 13.26
C PRO A 56 17.92 -30.38 12.50
N ALA A 57 17.71 -30.51 11.19
CA ALA A 57 17.36 -29.54 10.17
C ALA A 57 17.39 -28.04 10.55
N CYS A 58 18.12 -27.30 9.72
CA CYS A 58 18.00 -25.87 9.49
C CYS A 58 16.54 -25.38 9.55
N GLY A 59 16.13 -24.85 10.69
CA GLY A 59 15.01 -23.92 10.80
C GLY A 59 15.57 -22.50 10.64
N GLY A 60 15.06 -21.78 9.65
CA GLY A 60 15.62 -20.55 9.12
C GLY A 60 16.03 -19.51 10.16
N ALA A 61 17.03 -18.71 9.77
CA ALA A 61 17.39 -17.47 10.42
C ALA A 61 16.12 -16.65 10.72
N ARG A 62 15.69 -16.64 11.98
CA ARG A 62 14.80 -15.60 12.48
C ARG A 62 15.68 -14.38 12.70
N GLU A 63 15.78 -13.58 11.66
CA GLU A 63 16.16 -12.19 11.82
C GLU A 63 15.09 -11.53 12.70
N VAL A 64 15.55 -11.03 13.84
CA VAL A 64 14.70 -10.51 14.92
C VAL A 64 14.22 -9.13 14.50
N ASP A 65 13.01 -9.05 13.94
CA ASP A 65 12.32 -7.76 13.76
C ASP A 65 11.78 -7.31 15.12
N MET A 66 12.34 -6.23 15.67
CA MET A 66 11.95 -5.63 16.95
C MET A 66 10.66 -4.81 16.80
N SER A 67 9.59 -5.49 16.41
CA SER A 67 8.21 -5.00 16.48
C SER A 67 7.33 -6.23 16.71
N ASN A 68 6.85 -6.40 17.94
CA ASN A 68 6.05 -7.55 18.30
C ASN A 68 4.63 -7.42 17.71
N PHE A 69 4.46 -7.83 16.45
CA PHE A 69 3.15 -7.89 15.81
C PHE A 69 2.38 -9.12 16.31
N ALA A 70 1.14 -8.93 16.72
CA ALA A 70 0.23 -10.04 17.04
C ALA A 70 -0.04 -10.90 15.79
N TYR A 71 -0.14 -10.25 14.63
CA TYR A 71 -0.22 -10.91 13.33
C TYR A 71 0.59 -10.14 12.28
N ASP A 72 1.33 -10.88 11.46
CA ASP A 72 2.08 -10.34 10.33
C ASP A 72 1.64 -11.02 9.04
N LEU A 73 0.91 -10.29 8.19
CA LEU A 73 0.41 -10.74 6.90
C LEU A 73 1.35 -10.28 5.80
N ASN A 74 2.48 -10.98 5.63
CA ASN A 74 3.49 -10.69 4.60
C ASN A 74 3.76 -11.92 3.69
N PRO A 75 3.29 -11.95 2.43
CA PRO A 75 2.39 -10.98 1.78
C PRO A 75 0.91 -11.27 2.08
N VAL A 76 0.06 -10.26 1.88
CA VAL A 76 -1.38 -10.40 1.91
C VAL A 76 -1.92 -10.87 0.55
N GLN A 77 -2.84 -11.83 0.56
CA GLN A 77 -3.53 -12.32 -0.65
C GLN A 77 -4.71 -11.41 -1.02
N HIS A 78 -5.44 -10.96 0.00
CA HIS A 78 -6.58 -10.07 -0.14
C HIS A 78 -6.62 -9.07 1.01
N ILE A 79 -6.81 -7.79 0.70
CA ILE A 79 -7.01 -6.75 1.69
C ILE A 79 -8.18 -5.87 1.24
N VAL A 80 -9.10 -5.58 2.15
CA VAL A 80 -10.31 -4.82 1.86
C VAL A 80 -10.73 -4.00 3.07
N ALA A 81 -11.12 -2.75 2.83
CA ALA A 81 -11.77 -1.91 3.83
C ALA A 81 -13.25 -1.75 3.46
N ASP A 82 -14.15 -2.31 4.25
CA ASP A 82 -15.58 -2.35 3.96
C ASP A 82 -16.39 -2.01 5.22
N ALA A 83 -17.72 -1.98 5.11
CA ALA A 83 -18.62 -1.60 6.18
C ALA A 83 -19.87 -2.48 6.24
N VAL A 84 -20.22 -2.92 7.44
CA VAL A 84 -21.44 -3.70 7.72
C VAL A 84 -22.43 -2.85 8.51
N GLY A 85 -23.71 -2.96 8.17
CA GLY A 85 -24.82 -2.31 8.87
C GLY A 85 -25.55 -1.22 8.05
N GLU A 86 -26.56 -0.62 8.68
CA GLU A 86 -27.39 0.41 8.05
C GLU A 86 -26.67 1.77 7.95
N PRO A 87 -26.96 2.61 6.92
CA PRO A 87 -26.42 3.96 6.83
C PRO A 87 -26.62 4.77 8.12
N GLY A 88 -25.52 5.21 8.74
CA GLY A 88 -25.52 5.93 10.02
C GLY A 88 -25.26 5.06 11.27
N LYS A 89 -25.36 3.74 11.15
CA LYS A 89 -24.97 2.75 12.16
C LYS A 89 -24.00 1.70 11.59
N ARG A 90 -23.21 2.10 10.61
CA ARG A 90 -22.23 1.21 9.98
C ARG A 90 -21.01 1.05 10.87
N THR A 91 -20.54 -0.19 10.98
CA THR A 91 -19.22 -0.50 11.52
C THR A 91 -18.28 -0.71 10.34
N PHE A 92 -17.24 0.11 10.29
CA PHE A 92 -16.18 -0.02 9.29
C PHE A 92 -15.14 -1.00 9.79
N PHE A 93 -14.56 -1.76 8.89
CA PHE A 93 -13.52 -2.72 9.20
C PHE A 93 -12.49 -2.82 8.07
N LEU A 94 -11.28 -3.20 8.44
CA LEU A 94 -10.19 -3.57 7.55
C LEU A 94 -9.98 -5.07 7.70
N GLN A 95 -10.13 -5.81 6.61
CA GLN A 95 -9.95 -7.25 6.59
C GLN A 95 -8.77 -7.60 5.68
N GLY A 96 -7.88 -8.46 6.18
CA GLY A 96 -6.76 -9.00 5.44
C GLY A 96 -6.71 -10.51 5.53
N ARG A 97 -6.36 -11.16 4.41
CA ARG A 97 -6.19 -12.61 4.32
C ARG A 97 -4.77 -12.98 3.91
N SER A 98 -4.18 -13.92 4.65
CA SER A 98 -2.98 -14.64 4.24
C SER A 98 -3.16 -16.14 4.49
N GLY A 99 -3.31 -16.93 3.43
CA GLY A 99 -3.55 -18.36 3.50
C GLY A 99 -4.82 -18.70 4.29
N SER A 100 -4.64 -19.36 5.43
CA SER A 100 -5.71 -19.70 6.37
C SER A 100 -6.00 -18.62 7.42
N GLN A 101 -5.19 -17.57 7.50
CA GLN A 101 -5.37 -16.48 8.43
C GLN A 101 -6.27 -15.41 7.81
N LEU A 102 -7.40 -15.13 8.45
CA LEU A 102 -8.31 -14.03 8.13
C LEU A 102 -8.38 -13.12 9.36
N ILE A 103 -7.90 -11.88 9.23
CA ILE A 103 -7.90 -10.91 10.32
C ILE A 103 -8.80 -9.76 9.93
N SER A 104 -9.78 -9.46 10.79
CA SER A 104 -10.66 -8.29 10.64
C SER A 104 -10.42 -7.33 11.80
N LEU A 105 -10.22 -6.05 11.51
CA LEU A 105 -10.02 -4.99 12.49
C LEU A 105 -11.14 -3.96 12.38
N VAL A 106 -11.64 -3.42 13.48
CA VAL A 106 -12.67 -2.38 13.46
C VAL A 106 -12.01 -1.02 13.41
N LEU A 107 -12.51 -0.14 12.54
CA LEU A 107 -12.01 1.22 12.38
C LEU A 107 -13.14 2.22 12.50
N GLU A 108 -12.78 3.46 12.84
CA GLU A 108 -13.65 4.59 12.65
C GLU A 108 -13.73 5.02 11.18
N LYS A 109 -14.83 5.67 10.82
CA LYS A 109 -15.03 6.17 9.46
C LYS A 109 -13.89 7.09 9.00
N GLN A 110 -13.40 7.94 9.91
CA GLN A 110 -12.33 8.90 9.59
C GLN A 110 -10.99 8.20 9.40
N GLU A 111 -10.70 7.14 10.16
CA GLU A 111 -9.48 6.35 10.01
C GLU A 111 -9.43 5.66 8.66
N VAL A 112 -10.55 5.07 8.21
CA VAL A 112 -10.63 4.45 6.87
C VAL A 112 -10.46 5.49 5.76
N ALA A 113 -11.05 6.68 5.92
CA ALA A 113 -10.91 7.77 4.96
C ALA A 113 -9.44 8.23 4.85
N ASN A 114 -8.80 8.46 6.00
CA ASN A 114 -7.42 8.89 6.07
C ASN A 114 -6.48 7.83 5.48
N LEU A 115 -6.68 6.55 5.81
CA LEU A 115 -5.93 5.43 5.22
C LEU A 115 -6.01 5.46 3.70
N ALA A 116 -7.22 5.55 3.14
CA ALA A 116 -7.43 5.53 1.70
C ALA A 116 -6.72 6.70 1.01
N ILE A 117 -6.87 7.92 1.55
CA ILE A 117 -6.26 9.14 1.00
C ILE A 117 -4.74 9.07 1.09
N SER A 118 -4.18 8.72 2.26
CA SER A 118 -2.73 8.65 2.47
C SER A 118 -2.06 7.60 1.57
N VAL A 119 -2.73 6.48 1.32
CA VAL A 119 -2.23 5.47 0.36
C VAL A 119 -2.22 6.03 -1.06
N LEU A 120 -3.27 6.74 -1.49
CA LEU A 120 -3.31 7.34 -2.82
C LEU A 120 -2.23 8.40 -3.01
N GLN A 121 -2.01 9.24 -2.00
CA GLN A 121 -0.93 10.23 -1.99
C GLN A 121 0.44 9.55 -2.07
N LEU A 122 0.67 8.52 -1.27
CA LEU A 122 1.91 7.73 -1.33
C LEU A 122 2.14 7.13 -2.71
N LEU A 123 1.10 6.60 -3.36
CA LEU A 123 1.22 6.06 -4.72
C LEU A 123 1.60 7.14 -5.75
N GLU A 124 1.03 8.34 -5.63
CA GLU A 124 1.38 9.48 -6.50
C GLU A 124 2.84 9.91 -6.28
N GLU A 125 3.29 10.02 -5.03
CA GLU A 125 4.68 10.33 -4.69
C GLU A 125 5.65 9.27 -5.25
N LEU A 126 5.28 7.99 -5.23
CA LEU A 126 6.09 6.90 -5.78
C LEU A 126 6.17 6.96 -7.31
N GLU A 127 5.09 7.32 -7.99
CA GLU A 127 5.08 7.51 -9.45
C GLU A 127 5.99 8.69 -9.86
N GLU A 128 6.02 9.77 -9.08
CA GLU A 128 6.93 10.90 -9.30
C GLU A 128 8.39 10.56 -9.01
N LYS A 129 8.66 9.88 -7.88
CA LYS A 129 10.02 9.55 -7.42
C LYS A 129 10.67 8.44 -8.25
N TYR A 130 9.87 7.47 -8.74
CA TYR A 130 10.36 6.30 -9.46
C TYR A 130 9.63 6.11 -10.81
N PRO A 131 9.98 6.91 -11.84
CA PRO A 131 9.29 6.87 -13.14
C PRO A 131 9.48 5.55 -13.92
N ASN A 132 10.39 4.68 -13.48
CA ASN A 132 10.64 3.37 -14.07
C ASN A 132 9.76 2.26 -13.47
N LEU A 133 9.05 2.53 -12.37
CA LEU A 133 8.14 1.54 -11.79
C LEU A 133 6.96 1.30 -12.74
N PRO A 134 6.47 0.05 -12.84
CA PRO A 134 5.23 -0.21 -13.57
C PRO A 134 4.09 0.66 -13.03
N PRO A 135 3.29 1.30 -13.91
CA PRO A 135 2.19 2.15 -13.47
C PRO A 135 1.13 1.31 -12.77
N VAL A 136 0.50 1.89 -11.73
CA VAL A 136 -0.55 1.20 -10.99
C VAL A 136 -1.85 1.27 -11.78
N ASN A 137 -2.28 0.14 -12.34
CA ASN A 137 -3.51 0.11 -13.11
C ASN A 137 -4.74 0.24 -12.20
N ALA A 138 -5.58 1.23 -12.44
CA ALA A 138 -6.85 1.45 -11.74
C ALA A 138 -7.95 0.43 -12.08
N ARG A 139 -7.60 -0.82 -12.47
CA ARG A 139 -8.62 -1.84 -12.73
C ARG A 139 -9.34 -2.11 -11.42
N LYS A 140 -10.62 -1.74 -11.35
CA LYS A 140 -11.51 -2.09 -10.25
C LYS A 140 -11.60 -3.60 -10.14
N LYS A 141 -10.73 -4.18 -9.32
CA LYS A 141 -10.93 -5.55 -8.84
C LYS A 141 -12.08 -5.47 -7.85
N ALA A 142 -13.11 -6.28 -8.06
CA ALA A 142 -14.18 -6.37 -7.08
C ALA A 142 -13.57 -6.91 -5.78
N LEU A 143 -13.54 -6.07 -4.74
CA LEU A 143 -13.14 -6.46 -3.40
C LEU A 143 -14.41 -6.81 -2.63
N PHE A 144 -14.40 -7.97 -1.99
CA PHE A 144 -15.52 -8.44 -1.18
C PHE A 144 -14.97 -8.89 0.16
N ALA A 145 -15.52 -8.32 1.23
CA ALA A 145 -15.28 -8.83 2.57
C ALA A 145 -15.82 -10.26 2.70
N GLU A 146 -15.04 -11.13 3.34
CA GLU A 146 -15.44 -12.47 3.69
C GLU A 146 -16.28 -12.48 4.97
N SER A 147 -17.35 -13.27 4.96
CA SER A 147 -18.25 -13.47 6.10
C SER A 147 -17.98 -14.83 6.77
N PRO A 148 -18.04 -14.92 8.11
CA PRO A 148 -18.40 -13.88 9.07
C PRO A 148 -17.25 -12.90 9.37
N VAL A 149 -17.60 -11.64 9.61
CA VAL A 149 -16.64 -10.61 10.05
C VAL A 149 -16.51 -10.69 11.56
N GLU A 150 -15.47 -11.38 12.04
CA GLU A 150 -15.13 -11.48 13.46
C GLU A 150 -14.00 -10.49 13.79
N PRO A 151 -14.30 -9.37 14.46
CA PRO A 151 -13.31 -8.34 14.73
C PRO A 151 -12.32 -8.76 15.82
N PHE A 152 -11.02 -8.64 15.53
CA PHE A 152 -9.95 -8.95 16.47
C PHE A 152 -9.75 -7.84 17.52
N PHE A 153 -9.63 -6.58 17.07
CA PHE A 153 -9.65 -5.40 17.95
C PHE A 153 -10.15 -4.15 17.20
N ARG A 154 -10.39 -3.07 17.96
CA ARG A 154 -10.61 -1.72 17.42
C ARG A 154 -9.28 -1.00 17.25
N VAL A 155 -9.03 -0.47 16.06
CA VAL A 155 -7.83 0.30 15.74
C VAL A 155 -7.89 1.64 16.45
N GLY A 156 -6.74 2.10 16.95
CA GLY A 156 -6.55 3.47 17.45
C GLY A 156 -5.48 4.24 16.70
N GLN A 157 -4.60 3.55 15.98
CA GLN A 157 -3.58 4.17 15.14
C GLN A 157 -3.30 3.32 13.91
N LEU A 158 -3.13 3.99 12.77
CA LEU A 158 -2.65 3.40 11.52
C LEU A 158 -1.33 4.05 11.12
N VAL A 159 -0.38 3.23 10.69
CA VAL A 159 0.90 3.67 10.13
C VAL A 159 1.05 3.00 8.78
N ILE A 160 1.49 3.75 7.77
CA ILE A 160 1.70 3.25 6.40
C ILE A 160 3.17 3.50 6.06
N GLY A 161 3.77 2.59 5.31
CA GLY A 161 5.06 2.84 4.68
C GLY A 161 5.24 2.02 3.42
N TYR A 162 6.36 2.29 2.75
CA TYR A 162 6.74 1.66 1.50
C TYR A 162 8.12 1.04 1.65
N ASP A 163 8.27 -0.16 1.13
CA ASP A 163 9.52 -0.89 1.01
C ASP A 163 10.01 -0.77 -0.44
N GLU A 164 11.15 -0.09 -0.62
CA GLU A 164 11.74 0.17 -1.93
C GLU A 164 12.39 -1.09 -2.54
N ASP A 165 12.87 -2.01 -1.71
CA ASP A 165 13.58 -3.22 -2.16
C ASP A 165 12.59 -4.24 -2.73
N ASP A 166 11.43 -4.36 -2.08
CA ASP A 166 10.40 -5.36 -2.38
C ASP A 166 9.24 -4.84 -3.24
N ASP A 167 9.18 -3.53 -3.53
CA ASP A 167 8.06 -2.82 -4.18
C ASP A 167 6.70 -3.13 -3.52
N LYS A 168 6.66 -3.00 -2.19
CA LYS A 168 5.47 -3.29 -1.38
C LYS A 168 5.14 -2.15 -0.44
N ILE A 169 3.86 -1.96 -0.19
CA ILE A 169 3.36 -1.04 0.82
C ILE A 169 2.94 -1.88 2.02
N TRP A 170 3.36 -1.46 3.20
CA TRP A 170 2.92 -2.04 4.46
C TRP A 170 2.01 -1.08 5.22
N VAL A 171 1.05 -1.65 5.94
CA VAL A 171 0.15 -0.94 6.85
C VAL A 171 0.22 -1.64 8.20
N ILE A 172 0.58 -0.88 9.23
CA ILE A 172 0.56 -1.33 10.62
C ILE A 172 -0.66 -0.73 11.30
N ALA A 173 -1.54 -1.59 11.79
CA ALA A 173 -2.69 -1.19 12.59
C ALA A 173 -2.44 -1.54 14.06
N LYS A 174 -2.56 -0.54 14.94
CA LYS A 174 -2.38 -0.71 16.38
C LYS A 174 -3.71 -0.60 17.10
N ALA A 175 -3.91 -1.42 18.11
CA ALA A 175 -5.16 -1.46 18.86
C ALA A 175 -5.36 -0.21 19.73
N LEU A 176 -6.62 0.19 19.88
CA LEU A 176 -7.04 1.16 20.87
C LEU A 176 -7.23 0.45 22.21
N ILE A 177 -6.33 0.70 23.16
CA ILE A 177 -6.43 0.17 24.53
C ILE A 177 -6.76 1.30 25.50
N ILE A 178 -7.73 1.06 26.38
CA ILE A 178 -8.10 1.96 27.47
C ILE A 178 -7.76 1.25 28.78
N ASN A 179 -6.93 1.87 29.61
CA ASN A 179 -6.53 1.29 30.89
C ASN A 179 -7.63 1.42 31.97
N GLU A 180 -7.41 0.81 33.14
CA GLU A 180 -8.36 0.84 34.26
C GLU A 180 -8.69 2.25 34.75
N SER A 181 -7.80 3.22 34.50
CA SER A 181 -8.01 4.64 34.83
C SER A 181 -8.80 5.41 33.75
N GLY A 182 -9.32 4.72 32.73
CA GLY A 182 -10.07 5.32 31.63
C GLY A 182 -9.22 6.15 30.66
N ARG A 183 -7.88 6.02 30.70
CA ARG A 183 -6.96 6.73 29.80
C ARG A 183 -6.60 5.82 28.63
N VAL A 184 -6.54 6.41 27.44
CA VAL A 184 -6.01 5.74 26.25
C VAL A 184 -4.52 5.48 26.47
N VAL A 185 -4.11 4.22 26.31
CA VAL A 185 -2.70 3.82 26.37
C VAL A 185 -2.00 4.34 25.13
N ASP A 186 -0.76 4.79 25.29
CA ASP A 186 0.05 5.27 24.18
C ASP A 186 0.27 4.12 23.16
N PRO A 187 -0.17 4.29 21.90
CA PRO A 187 0.00 3.26 20.87
C PRO A 187 1.47 3.00 20.52
N GLU A 188 2.43 3.82 20.95
CA GLU A 188 3.86 3.54 20.75
C GLU A 188 4.44 2.50 21.74
N THR A 189 3.68 2.11 22.75
CA THR A 189 4.13 1.09 23.72
C THR A 189 4.05 -0.33 23.15
N ASP A 190 5.03 -1.17 23.48
CA ASP A 190 5.09 -2.59 23.06
C ASP A 190 3.94 -3.46 23.64
N GLU A 191 3.19 -2.92 24.59
CA GLU A 191 2.02 -3.58 25.20
C GLU A 191 0.80 -3.54 24.27
N VAL A 192 0.80 -2.67 23.26
CA VAL A 192 -0.33 -2.50 22.35
C VAL A 192 -0.25 -3.52 21.21
N PRO A 193 -1.24 -4.43 21.09
CA PRO A 193 -1.23 -5.40 20.01
C PRO A 193 -1.33 -4.68 18.66
N SER A 194 -0.50 -5.13 17.72
CA SER A 194 -0.41 -4.56 16.38
C SER A 194 -0.51 -5.64 15.31
N VAL A 195 -1.02 -5.28 14.13
CA VAL A 195 -1.12 -6.15 12.96
C VAL A 195 -0.48 -5.46 11.77
N ARG A 196 0.43 -6.17 11.08
CA ARG A 196 1.07 -5.69 9.86
C ARG A 196 0.42 -6.35 8.64
N PHE A 197 0.05 -5.55 7.65
CA PHE A 197 -0.39 -6.01 6.34
C PHE A 197 0.62 -5.55 5.29
N VAL A 198 1.17 -6.46 4.50
CA VAL A 198 2.09 -6.13 3.41
C VAL A 198 1.43 -6.46 2.08
N ALA A 199 1.22 -5.45 1.24
CA ALA A 199 0.44 -5.55 0.01
C ALA A 199 1.17 -4.89 -1.16
N THR A 200 0.81 -5.33 -2.37
CA THR A 200 1.27 -4.69 -3.60
C THR A 200 0.63 -3.32 -3.79
N ARG A 201 1.27 -2.44 -4.57
CA ARG A 201 0.72 -1.12 -4.94
C ARG A 201 -0.67 -1.23 -5.60
N GLU A 202 -0.90 -2.25 -6.43
CA GLU A 202 -2.20 -2.50 -7.06
C GLU A 202 -3.30 -2.87 -6.06
N GLN A 203 -2.99 -3.75 -5.09
CA GLN A 203 -3.94 -4.10 -4.02
C GLN A 203 -4.28 -2.88 -3.16
N MET A 204 -3.28 -2.07 -2.82
CA MET A 204 -3.47 -0.86 -2.02
C MET A 204 -4.29 0.21 -2.74
N ARG A 205 -4.05 0.41 -4.04
CA ARG A 205 -4.88 1.28 -4.88
C ARG A 205 -6.34 0.82 -4.90
N ALA A 206 -6.57 -0.47 -5.14
CA ALA A 206 -7.91 -1.05 -5.16
C ALA A 206 -8.61 -0.91 -3.80
N LEU A 207 -7.88 -1.10 -2.70
CA LEU A 207 -8.37 -0.90 -1.35
C LEU A 207 -8.81 0.55 -1.14
N SER A 208 -7.98 1.53 -1.51
CA SER A 208 -8.30 2.94 -1.32
C SER A 208 -9.52 3.39 -2.12
N ASP A 209 -9.58 3.02 -3.40
CA ASP A 209 -10.71 3.38 -4.26
C ASP A 209 -12.02 2.76 -3.71
N HIS A 210 -11.97 1.49 -3.30
CA HIS A 210 -13.12 0.81 -2.70
C HIS A 210 -13.54 1.43 -1.36
N ALA A 211 -12.58 1.74 -0.48
CA ALA A 211 -12.83 2.35 0.82
C ALA A 211 -13.57 3.69 0.67
N LEU A 212 -13.12 4.53 -0.26
CA LEU A 212 -13.76 5.81 -0.56
C LEU A 212 -15.18 5.63 -1.10
N GLU A 213 -15.41 4.62 -1.96
CA GLU A 213 -16.76 4.28 -2.42
C GLU A 213 -17.68 3.84 -1.28
N VAL A 214 -17.19 2.98 -0.37
CA VAL A 214 -17.96 2.50 0.80
C VAL A 214 -18.31 3.66 1.74
N ILE A 215 -17.36 4.56 1.97
CA ILE A 215 -17.55 5.79 2.76
C ILE A 215 -18.57 6.73 2.10
N ALA A 216 -18.51 6.87 0.77
CA ALA A 216 -19.39 7.73 -0.01
C ALA A 216 -20.84 7.22 -0.05
N LYS A 217 -21.06 5.90 0.06
CA LYS A 217 -22.39 5.26 0.19
C LYS A 217 -23.11 5.59 1.52
N GLY A 218 -22.79 6.71 2.17
CA GLY A 218 -23.42 7.20 3.39
C GLY A 218 -24.85 7.71 3.16
N ARG A 219 -25.42 8.38 4.16
CA ARG A 219 -26.74 9.01 4.00
C ARG A 219 -26.68 10.07 2.89
N PRO A 220 -27.64 10.12 1.97
CA PRO A 220 -27.70 11.19 0.97
C PRO A 220 -27.76 12.54 1.69
N THR A 221 -27.08 13.54 1.16
CA THR A 221 -27.12 14.91 1.69
C THR A 221 -28.25 15.69 1.01
N CYS A 222 -28.91 16.56 1.76
CA CYS A 222 -29.92 17.44 1.20
C CYS A 222 -29.27 18.46 0.25
N PRO A 223 -29.73 18.58 -1.01
CA PRO A 223 -29.16 19.55 -1.95
C PRO A 223 -29.42 21.00 -1.51
N LEU A 224 -30.44 21.21 -0.66
CA LEU A 224 -30.80 22.53 -0.18
C LEU A 224 -29.95 22.95 1.01
N CYS A 225 -29.83 22.14 2.07
CA CYS A 225 -29.14 22.54 3.31
C CYS A 225 -27.80 21.83 3.58
N GLY A 226 -27.42 20.84 2.77
CA GLY A 226 -26.20 20.05 2.94
C GLY A 226 -26.22 19.05 4.11
N ARG A 227 -27.31 18.98 4.88
CA ARG A 227 -27.43 18.03 6.01
C ARG A 227 -27.72 16.60 5.53
N PRO A 228 -27.23 15.56 6.23
CA PRO A 228 -27.58 14.18 5.92
C PRO A 228 -29.07 13.91 6.10
N ILE A 229 -29.68 13.18 5.16
CA ILE A 229 -31.08 12.78 5.19
C ILE A 229 -31.20 11.41 5.87
N ASN A 230 -31.98 11.30 6.95
CA ASN A 230 -32.31 10.00 7.56
C ASN A 230 -33.40 9.30 6.76
N ARG A 231 -33.58 7.98 6.97
CA ARG A 231 -34.70 7.23 6.37
C ARG A 231 -36.07 7.84 6.70
N GLU A 232 -36.24 8.37 7.91
CA GLU A 232 -37.45 9.04 8.38
C GLU A 232 -37.59 10.48 7.83
N GLY A 233 -36.62 10.95 7.04
CA GLY A 233 -36.49 12.33 6.58
C GLY A 233 -35.49 13.14 7.40
N HIS A 234 -35.32 14.41 7.05
CA HIS A 234 -34.57 15.36 7.86
C HIS A 234 -35.28 16.72 7.88
N PHE A 235 -35.10 17.45 8.97
CA PHE A 235 -35.56 18.82 9.04
C PHE A 235 -34.65 19.74 8.21
N CYS A 236 -35.19 20.28 7.11
CA CYS A 236 -34.51 21.23 6.24
C CYS A 236 -34.90 22.67 6.64
N PRO A 237 -33.99 23.47 7.23
CA PRO A 237 -34.29 24.87 7.58
C PRO A 237 -34.46 25.78 6.35
N ARG A 238 -34.09 25.32 5.15
CA ARG A 238 -34.25 26.06 3.87
C ARG A 238 -35.54 25.72 3.12
N SER A 239 -36.35 24.79 3.64
CA SER A 239 -37.63 24.36 3.05
C SER A 239 -38.77 24.43 4.07
N ASP A 240 -38.72 25.42 4.98
CA ASP A 240 -39.71 25.63 6.03
C ASP A 240 -40.08 24.35 6.83
N GLY A 241 -39.10 23.44 6.99
CA GLY A 241 -39.25 22.22 7.77
C GLY A 241 -39.80 21.00 7.03
N GLN A 242 -40.08 21.08 5.72
CA GLN A 242 -40.46 19.90 4.94
C GLN A 242 -39.23 19.01 4.67
N ALA A 243 -39.26 17.79 5.20
CA ALA A 243 -38.35 16.73 4.81
C ALA A 243 -38.72 16.25 3.39
N MET A 244 -37.81 16.38 2.42
CA MET A 244 -38.03 15.70 1.14
C MET A 244 -37.91 14.18 1.37
N PRO A 245 -38.94 13.38 1.03
CA PRO A 245 -38.83 11.94 1.10
C PRO A 245 -37.81 11.47 0.07
N ILE A 246 -36.91 10.57 0.50
CA ILE A 246 -35.98 9.91 -0.42
C ILE A 246 -36.78 8.85 -1.17
N ILE A 247 -37.10 9.11 -2.43
CA ILE A 247 -37.61 8.09 -3.36
C ILE A 247 -36.37 7.31 -3.81
N PHE A 248 -36.31 6.03 -3.45
CA PHE A 248 -35.29 5.09 -3.93
C PHE A 248 -35.57 4.67 -5.38
#